data_AF-A0A0P9TUZ5-F1
#
_entry.id   AF-A0A0P9TUZ5-F1
#
_cell.length_a   1.000
_cell.length_b   1.000
_cell.length_c   1.000
_cell.angle_alpha   90.00
_cell.angle_beta   90.00
_cell.angle_gamma   90.00
#
_symmetry.space_group_name_H-M   'P 1'
#
loop_
_entity.id
_entity.type
_entity.pdbx_description
1 polymer ?
#
loop_
_entity_poly.entity_id
_entity_poly.type
_entity_poly.pdbx_seq_one_letter_code
_entity_poly.pdbx_strand_id
1 'polypeptide(L)' 'MPKWNRTANSGGGAVCTATSRATNLSTYAWAAEFTMK' A
#
# COMPACT_ATOMS: atom_id res chain seq x y z
N MET A 1 5.82 -13.13 2.95
CA MET A 1 4.69 -12.30 3.40
C MET A 1 4.08 -11.62 2.19
N PRO A 2 2.80 -11.88 1.87
CA PRO A 2 2.09 -11.19 0.79
C PRO A 2 2.23 -9.67 0.89
N LYS A 3 2.47 -9.03 -0.26
CA LYS A 3 2.58 -7.57 -0.40
C LYS A 3 1.83 -7.16 -1.67
N TRP A 4 1.04 -6.10 -1.57
CA TRP A 4 0.27 -5.53 -2.66
C TRP A 4 0.54 -4.04 -2.75
N ASN A 5 0.85 -3.56 -3.95
CA ASN A 5 1.08 -2.14 -4.20
C ASN A 5 0.04 -1.65 -5.19
N ARG A 6 -0.55 -0.48 -4.92
CA ARG A 6 -1.49 0.17 -5.81
C ARG A 6 -1.12 1.64 -5.93
N THR A 7 -0.92 2.10 -7.16
CA THR A 7 -0.57 3.49 -7.46
C THR A 7 -1.75 4.17 -8.16
N ALA A 8 -2.10 5.36 -7.69
CA ALA A 8 -3.08 6.25 -8.29
C ALA A 8 -2.38 7.54 -8.72
N ASN A 9 -2.58 7.92 -9.98
CA ASN A 9 -2.06 9.16 -10.54
C ASN A 9 -3.24 10.13 -10.70
N SER A 10 -3.13 11.31 -10.10
CA SER A 10 -4.11 12.38 -10.29
C SER A 10 -3.73 13.24 -11.51
N GLY A 11 -4.73 13.88 -12.14
CA GLY A 11 -4.52 14.70 -13.34
C GLY A 11 -3.56 15.90 -13.17
N GLY A 12 -3.18 16.25 -11.94
CA GLY A 12 -2.23 17.32 -11.61
C GLY A 12 -0.79 16.85 -11.32
N GLY A 13 -0.47 15.58 -11.58
CA GLY A 13 0.88 15.03 -11.36
C GLY A 13 1.15 14.51 -9.95
N ALA A 14 0.20 14.67 -9.01
CA ALA A 14 0.31 14.05 -7.70
C ALA A 14 0.10 12.52 -7.81
N VAL A 15 0.98 11.77 -7.15
CA VAL A 15 1.02 10.31 -7.16
C VAL A 15 0.80 9.80 -5.75
N CYS A 16 -0.22 8.96 -5.59
CA CYS A 16 -0.46 8.22 -4.35
C CYS A 16 -0.08 6.75 -4.56
N THR A 17 0.77 6.21 -3.71
CA THR A 17 1.08 4.78 -3.68
C THR A 17 0.64 4.20 -2.34
N ALA A 18 -0.33 3.29 -2.39
CA ALA A 18 -0.75 2.48 -1.27
C ALA A 18 -0.04 1.12 -1.32
N THR A 19 0.59 0.74 -0.22
CA THR A 19 1.26 -0.54 -0.04
C THR A 19 0.58 -1.29 1.10
N SER A 20 0.05 -2.48 0.83
CA SER A 20 -0.50 -3.37 1.85
C SER A 20 0.41 -4.57 2.01
N ARG A 21 0.70 -4.99 3.24
CA ARG A 21 1.57 -6.13 3.51
C ARG A 21 1.06 -6.93 4.70
N ALA A 22 1.07 -8.26 4.57
CA ALA A 22 0.84 -9.15 5.70
C ALA A 22 1.99 -9.04 6.70
N THR A 23 1.68 -8.83 7.98
CA THR A 23 2.66 -8.78 9.08
C THR A 23 2.71 -10.09 9.84
N ASN A 24 1.59 -10.81 9.95
CA ASN A 24 1.54 -12.16 10.50
C ASN A 24 0.40 -12.95 9.86
N LEU A 25 0.71 -14.11 9.25
CA LEU A 25 -0.27 -14.95 8.58
C LEU A 25 -1.07 -15.84 9.52
N SER A 26 -0.54 -16.18 10.71
CA SER A 26 -1.27 -17.00 11.68
C SER A 26 -2.37 -16.23 12.40
N THR A 27 -2.17 -14.91 12.56
CA THR A 27 -3.15 -14.00 13.16
C THR A 27 -3.87 -13.12 12.14
N TYR A 28 -3.60 -13.33 10.85
CA TYR A 28 -4.14 -12.53 9.74
C TYR A 28 -3.88 -11.02 9.88
N ALA A 29 -2.78 -10.64 10.55
CA ALA A 29 -2.40 -9.26 10.74
C ALA A 29 -1.79 -8.68 9.45
N TRP A 30 -2.12 -7.42 9.17
CA TRP A 30 -1.63 -6.68 8.01
C TRP A 30 -1.38 -5.22 8.35
N ALA A 31 -0.53 -4.57 7.56
CA ALA A 31 -0.22 -3.16 7.62
C ALA A 31 -0.46 -2.51 6.26
N ALA A 32 -0.85 -1.23 6.27
CA ALA A 32 -0.92 -0.39 5.09
C ALA A 32 -0.06 0.85 5.25
N GLU A 33 0.72 1.15 4.21
CA GLU A 33 1.56 2.33 4.08
C GLU A 33 1.07 3.15 2.89
N PHE A 34 0.97 4.47 3.07
CA PHE A 34 0.58 5.40 2.02
C PHE A 34 1.71 6.39 1.80
N THR A 35 2.19 6.47 0.57
CA THR A 35 3.20 7.44 0.15
C THR A 35 2.57 8.39 -0.87
N MET A 36 2.60 9.68 -0.57
CA MET A 36 2.20 10.74 -1.49
C MET A 36 3.44 11.45 -2.04
N LYS A 37 3.41 11.75 -3.34
CA LYS A 37 4.38 12.59 -4.04
C LYS A 37 3.66 13.65 -4.85
#